data_AF-A0A1V9G4C8-F1
#
_entry.id   AF-A0A1V9G4C8-F1
#
_cell.length_a   1.000
_cell.length_b   1.000
_cell.length_c   1.000
_cell.angle_alpha   90.00
_cell.angle_beta   90.00
_cell.angle_gamma   90.00
#
_symmetry.space_group_name_H-M   'P 1'
#
loop_
_entity.id
_entity.type
_entity.pdbx_description
1 polymer ?
#
loop_
_entity_poly.entity_id
_entity_poly.type
_entity_poly.pdbx_seq_one_letter_code
_entity_poly.pdbx_strand_id
1 'polypeptide(L)'
;MSDFLDKLENHRQLLQERGYDEVGLGSPDEPGHFMKRLEYLFSNCVAESRLHSKTEKDFFIDAYGFFNNDMDLVAFTFHYVFDPANKDIELKSFIARMDGIKRPFLLDRNMYDLPKATRVHQILCDERQLRTAREIINHEPEMKNRLKI
;
A
#
# COMPACT_ATOMS: atom_id res chain seq x y z
N MET A 1 -26.23 9.92 -2.04
CA MET A 1 -25.02 10.52 -2.63
C MET A 1 -24.10 11.10 -1.56
N SER A 2 -24.60 11.66 -0.44
CA SER A 2 -23.70 12.15 0.63
C SER A 2 -22.85 11.04 1.26
N ASP A 3 -23.45 9.91 1.66
CA ASP A 3 -22.73 8.77 2.28
C ASP A 3 -21.62 8.16 1.41
N PHE A 4 -21.72 8.32 0.08
CA PHE A 4 -20.70 7.89 -0.87
C PHE A 4 -19.47 8.82 -0.85
N LEU A 5 -19.71 10.13 -0.89
CA LEU A 5 -18.65 11.13 -0.87
C LEU A 5 -17.97 11.15 0.49
N ASP A 6 -18.73 10.99 1.57
CA ASP A 6 -18.22 10.99 2.94
C ASP A 6 -17.22 9.84 3.16
N LYS A 7 -17.53 8.63 2.65
CA LYS A 7 -16.63 7.48 2.77
C LYS A 7 -15.34 7.64 1.96
N LEU A 8 -15.45 8.07 0.71
CA LEU A 8 -14.27 8.35 -0.13
C LEU A 8 -13.40 9.46 0.47
N GLU A 9 -14.03 10.50 1.01
CA GLU A 9 -13.34 11.60 1.67
C GLU A 9 -12.57 11.13 2.92
N ASN A 10 -13.18 10.28 3.75
CA ASN A 10 -12.50 9.69 4.90
C ASN A 10 -11.26 8.87 4.48
N HIS A 11 -11.38 8.09 3.41
CA HIS A 11 -10.24 7.34 2.86
C HIS A 11 -9.16 8.27 2.31
N ARG A 12 -9.56 9.34 1.61
CA ARG A 12 -8.64 10.37 1.10
C ARG A 12 -7.86 11.00 2.23
N GLN A 13 -8.55 11.48 3.26
CA GLN A 13 -7.93 12.14 4.40
C GLN A 13 -6.97 11.19 5.11
N LEU A 14 -7.37 9.94 5.37
CA LEU A 14 -6.50 8.97 6.00
C LEU A 14 -5.24 8.69 5.18
N LEU A 15 -5.37 8.48 3.86
CA LEU A 15 -4.22 8.23 2.99
C LEU A 15 -3.26 9.42 2.98
N GLN A 16 -3.78 10.65 2.92
CA GLN A 16 -2.98 11.88 3.01
C GLN A 16 -2.28 12.00 4.36
N GLU A 17 -2.99 11.78 5.47
CA GLU A 17 -2.43 11.81 6.83
C GLU A 17 -1.33 10.76 7.04
N ARG A 18 -1.41 9.64 6.33
CA ARG A 18 -0.40 8.57 6.35
C ARG A 18 0.70 8.73 5.29
N GLY A 19 0.59 9.73 4.42
CA GLY A 19 1.59 10.08 3.39
C GLY A 19 1.55 9.19 2.16
N TYR A 20 0.38 8.69 1.78
CA TYR A 20 0.17 7.86 0.59
C TYR A 20 -0.43 8.63 -0.60
N ASP A 21 -0.61 9.94 -0.47
CA ASP A 21 -0.90 10.80 -1.61
C ASP A 21 0.38 11.09 -2.41
N GLU A 22 0.23 11.60 -3.63
CA GLU A 22 1.36 11.81 -4.53
C GLU A 22 2.40 12.77 -3.93
N VAL A 23 1.94 13.76 -3.16
CA VAL A 23 2.82 14.71 -2.47
C VAL A 23 3.58 14.02 -1.33
N GLY A 24 2.91 13.26 -0.47
CA GLY A 24 3.55 12.55 0.63
C GLY A 24 4.52 11.44 0.17
N LEU A 25 4.23 10.83 -0.99
CA LEU A 25 5.07 9.80 -1.60
C LEU A 25 6.21 10.37 -2.46
N GLY A 26 6.21 11.66 -2.80
CA GLY A 26 7.08 12.17 -3.86
C GLY A 26 6.85 11.43 -5.18
N SER A 27 5.60 11.06 -5.48
CA SER A 27 5.23 10.24 -6.62
C SER A 27 5.57 10.94 -7.95
N PRO A 28 5.92 10.19 -9.02
CA PRO A 28 6.03 10.74 -10.37
C PRO A 28 4.67 11.09 -10.99
N ASP A 29 3.57 10.60 -10.40
CA ASP A 29 2.22 10.88 -10.88
C ASP A 29 1.75 12.30 -10.52
N GLU A 30 0.78 12.81 -11.29
CA GLU A 30 0.17 14.11 -11.01
C GLU A 30 -0.61 14.11 -9.67
N PRO A 31 -0.57 15.20 -8.89
CA PRO A 31 -1.35 15.30 -7.65
C PRO A 31 -2.84 14.98 -7.84
N GLY A 32 -3.36 14.08 -7.01
CA GLY A 32 -4.75 13.61 -7.03
C GLY A 32 -5.06 12.51 -8.04
N HIS A 33 -4.07 12.01 -8.79
CA HIS A 33 -4.24 10.91 -9.74
C HIS A 33 -4.74 9.62 -9.07
N PHE A 34 -4.15 9.24 -7.94
CA PHE A 34 -4.53 8.13 -7.08
C PHE A 34 -6.00 8.23 -6.67
N MET A 35 -6.43 9.41 -6.19
CA MET A 35 -7.80 9.61 -5.73
C MET A 35 -8.80 9.52 -6.88
N LYS A 36 -8.50 10.12 -8.03
CA LYS A 36 -9.33 9.96 -9.23
C LYS A 36 -9.45 8.50 -9.64
N ARG A 37 -8.38 7.72 -9.51
CA ARG A 37 -8.39 6.28 -9.82
C ARG A 37 -9.21 5.49 -8.81
N LEU A 38 -9.13 5.82 -7.53
CA LEU A 38 -9.96 5.23 -6.47
C LEU A 38 -11.44 5.52 -6.71
N GLU A 39 -11.80 6.78 -6.97
CA GLU A 39 -13.17 7.21 -7.29
C GLU A 39 -13.73 6.46 -8.52
N TYR A 40 -12.92 6.34 -9.58
CA TYR A 40 -13.29 5.65 -10.80
C TYR A 40 -13.56 4.15 -10.55
N LEU A 41 -12.62 3.44 -9.91
CA LEU A 41 -12.75 2.01 -9.63
C LEU A 41 -13.94 1.75 -8.71
N PHE A 42 -14.13 2.59 -7.70
CA PHE A 42 -15.25 2.44 -6.78
C PHE A 42 -16.60 2.69 -7.46
N SER A 43 -16.68 3.71 -8.32
CA SER A 43 -17.87 3.98 -9.13
C SER A 43 -18.21 2.80 -10.06
N ASN A 44 -17.19 2.15 -10.62
CA ASN A 44 -17.38 0.93 -11.42
C ASN A 44 -17.92 -0.22 -10.57
N CYS A 45 -17.36 -0.47 -9.38
CA CYS A 45 -17.88 -1.50 -8.47
C CYS A 45 -19.34 -1.25 -8.07
N VAL A 46 -19.72 0.02 -7.83
CA VAL A 46 -21.11 0.42 -7.55
C VAL A 46 -22.03 0.20 -8.77
N ALA A 47 -21.55 0.50 -9.97
CA ALA A 47 -22.33 0.27 -11.19
C ALA A 47 -22.53 -1.22 -11.47
N GLU A 48 -21.47 -2.02 -11.34
CA GLU A 48 -21.50 -3.47 -11.52
C GLU A 48 -22.40 -4.18 -10.50
N SER A 49 -22.38 -3.76 -9.24
CA SER A 49 -23.21 -4.39 -8.20
C SER A 49 -24.71 -4.12 -8.34
N ARG A 50 -25.10 -3.13 -9.16
CA ARG A 50 -26.51 -2.92 -9.54
C ARG A 50 -26.96 -3.91 -10.62
N LEU A 51 -26.02 -4.39 -11.43
CA LEU A 51 -26.28 -5.28 -12.58
C LEU A 51 -26.12 -6.76 -12.20
N HIS A 52 -25.20 -7.06 -11.28
CA HIS A 52 -24.85 -8.41 -10.85
C HIS A 52 -25.09 -8.58 -9.35
N SER A 53 -25.08 -9.83 -8.86
CA SER A 53 -25.43 -10.19 -7.47
C SER A 53 -24.73 -9.33 -6.41
N LYS A 54 -25.32 -9.27 -5.20
CA LYS A 54 -24.82 -8.55 -4.01
C LYS A 54 -23.51 -9.10 -3.43
N THR A 55 -22.63 -9.66 -4.25
CA THR A 55 -21.34 -10.20 -3.81
C THR A 55 -20.31 -9.09 -3.67
N GLU A 56 -19.44 -9.23 -2.67
CA GLU A 56 -18.29 -8.34 -2.49
C GLU A 56 -17.42 -8.30 -3.75
N LYS A 57 -16.78 -7.15 -3.97
CA LYS A 57 -15.93 -6.88 -5.13
C LYS A 57 -14.56 -6.37 -4.69
N ASP A 58 -13.53 -7.12 -5.03
CA ASP A 58 -12.15 -6.74 -4.83
C ASP A 58 -11.65 -5.85 -5.98
N PHE A 59 -10.82 -4.86 -5.65
CA PHE A 59 -10.05 -4.12 -6.65
C PHE A 59 -8.73 -3.64 -6.08
N PHE A 60 -7.80 -3.32 -6.98
CA PHE A 60 -6.43 -2.96 -6.62
C PHE A 60 -6.04 -1.61 -7.21
N ILE A 61 -5.27 -0.85 -6.45
CA ILE A 61 -4.71 0.44 -6.88
C ILE A 61 -3.21 0.43 -6.64
N ASP A 62 -2.47 0.73 -7.69
CA ASP A 62 -1.02 0.90 -7.58
C ASP A 62 -0.68 2.37 -7.33
N ALA A 63 0.31 2.59 -6.48
CA ALA A 63 0.95 3.88 -6.27
C ALA A 63 2.48 3.69 -6.22
N TYR A 64 3.21 4.75 -6.57
CA TYR A 64 4.66 4.75 -6.53
C TYR A 64 5.12 5.91 -5.68
N GLY A 65 6.17 5.69 -4.89
CA GLY A 65 6.78 6.74 -4.10
C GLY A 65 8.29 6.70 -4.17
N PHE A 66 8.89 7.88 -4.19
CA PHE A 66 10.32 8.08 -4.09
C PHE A 66 10.68 8.46 -2.66
N PHE A 67 11.65 7.74 -2.11
CA PHE A 67 12.15 7.95 -0.76
C PHE A 67 13.65 8.18 -0.81
N ASN A 68 14.20 8.72 0.28
CA ASN A 68 15.64 8.89 0.45
C ASN A 68 16.27 9.72 -0.70
N ASN A 69 15.72 10.92 -0.94
CA ASN A 69 16.13 11.82 -2.02
C ASN A 69 16.11 11.12 -3.40
N ASP A 70 14.99 10.49 -3.73
CA ASP A 70 14.73 9.80 -5.00
C ASP A 70 15.63 8.59 -5.29
N MET A 71 16.39 8.11 -4.31
CA MET A 71 17.23 6.92 -4.47
C MET A 71 16.46 5.60 -4.30
N ASP A 72 15.38 5.60 -3.51
CA ASP A 72 14.60 4.40 -3.22
C ASP A 72 13.19 4.53 -3.85
N LEU A 73 12.95 3.79 -4.93
CA LEU A 73 11.61 3.67 -5.53
C LEU A 73 10.83 2.54 -4.84
N VAL A 74 9.71 2.89 -4.23
CA VAL A 74 8.80 1.94 -3.58
C VAL A 74 7.49 1.88 -4.35
N ALA A 75 7.10 0.67 -4.76
CA ALA A 75 5.80 0.40 -5.37
C ALA A 75 4.82 -0.15 -4.31
N PHE A 76 3.68 0.50 -4.18
CA PHE A 76 2.57 0.11 -3.32
C PHE A 76 1.43 -0.43 -4.17
N THR A 77 0.82 -1.54 -3.75
CA THR A 77 -0.41 -2.07 -4.33
C THR A 77 -1.43 -2.22 -3.22
N PHE A 78 -2.43 -1.35 -3.22
CA PHE A 78 -3.53 -1.32 -2.25
C PHE A 78 -4.65 -2.24 -2.71
N HIS A 79 -5.21 -2.99 -1.78
CA HIS A 79 -6.29 -3.94 -2.01
C HIS A 79 -7.55 -3.48 -1.27
N TYR A 80 -8.56 -3.11 -2.04
CA TYR A 80 -9.84 -2.65 -1.57
C TYR A 80 -10.93 -3.69 -1.80
N VAL A 81 -11.88 -3.72 -0.88
CA VAL A 81 -13.12 -4.50 -1.02
C VAL A 81 -14.30 -3.56 -0.94
N PHE A 82 -15.19 -3.67 -1.92
CA PHE A 82 -16.51 -3.06 -1.89
C PHE A 82 -17.56 -4.08 -1.47
N ASP A 83 -18.34 -3.75 -0.44
CA ASP A 83 -19.52 -4.49 -0.01
C ASP A 83 -20.78 -3.79 -0.55
N PRO A 84 -21.50 -4.38 -1.54
CA PRO A 84 -22.73 -3.80 -2.06
C PRO A 84 -23.90 -3.77 -1.08
N ALA A 85 -23.93 -4.69 -0.10
CA ALA A 85 -25.01 -4.78 0.87
C ALA A 85 -24.96 -3.59 1.83
N ASN A 86 -23.76 -3.26 2.32
CA ASN A 86 -23.54 -2.12 3.22
C ASN A 86 -23.15 -0.82 2.48
N LYS A 87 -22.99 -0.89 1.15
CA LYS A 87 -22.48 0.19 0.29
C LYS A 87 -21.19 0.77 0.87
N ASP A 88 -20.28 -0.10 1.23
CA ASP A 88 -19.09 0.26 1.99
C ASP A 88 -17.81 -0.14 1.29
N ILE A 89 -16.76 0.65 1.49
CA ILE A 89 -15.43 0.42 0.94
C ILE A 89 -14.43 0.27 2.07
N GLU A 90 -13.64 -0.78 2.01
CA GLU A 90 -12.65 -1.09 3.01
C GLU A 90 -11.29 -1.35 2.35
N LEU A 91 -10.24 -0.70 2.85
CA LEU A 91 -8.88 -1.07 2.51
C LEU A 91 -8.49 -2.29 3.36
N LYS A 92 -8.37 -3.46 2.73
CA LYS A 92 -8.08 -4.73 3.43
C LYS A 92 -6.60 -4.96 3.66
N SER A 93 -5.80 -4.61 2.67
CA SER A 93 -4.36 -4.84 2.71
C SER A 93 -3.64 -3.97 1.70
N PHE A 94 -2.32 -3.91 1.83
CA PHE A 94 -1.48 -3.42 0.76
C PHE A 94 -0.16 -4.18 0.73
N ILE A 95 0.52 -4.12 -0.41
CA ILE A 95 1.82 -4.73 -0.60
C ILE A 95 2.79 -3.62 -0.97
N ALA A 96 3.90 -3.50 -0.24
CA ALA A 96 4.99 -2.62 -0.59
C ALA A 96 6.14 -3.43 -1.21
N ARG A 97 6.77 -2.88 -2.25
CA ARG A 97 7.85 -3.51 -3.01
C ARG A 97 8.99 -2.53 -3.26
N MET A 98 10.22 -2.96 -2.99
CA MET A 98 11.46 -2.20 -3.23
C MET A 98 12.60 -3.19 -3.43
N ASP A 99 13.43 -3.03 -4.47
CA ASP A 99 14.63 -3.87 -4.71
C ASP A 99 14.39 -5.39 -4.60
N GLY A 100 13.29 -5.89 -5.16
CA GLY A 100 12.93 -7.32 -5.09
C GLY A 100 12.50 -7.80 -3.69
N ILE A 101 12.39 -6.90 -2.71
CA ILE A 101 11.73 -7.12 -1.43
C ILE A 101 10.24 -6.88 -1.65
N LYS A 102 9.41 -7.78 -1.11
CA LYS A 102 7.95 -7.69 -1.17
C LYS A 102 7.41 -7.92 0.24
N ARG A 103 6.74 -6.93 0.80
CA ARG A 103 6.16 -7.00 2.13
C ARG A 103 4.65 -6.77 2.08
N PRO A 104 3.83 -7.77 2.43
CA PRO A 104 2.40 -7.58 2.61
C PRO A 104 2.12 -6.96 3.99
N PHE A 105 1.12 -6.09 4.03
CA PHE A 105 0.55 -5.49 5.22
C PHE A 105 -0.94 -5.78 5.21
N LEU A 106 -1.39 -6.59 6.15
CA LEU A 106 -2.80 -6.83 6.39
C LEU A 106 -3.30 -5.74 7.32
N LEU A 107 -4.40 -5.10 6.97
CA LEU A 107 -5.08 -4.17 7.85
C LEU A 107 -6.20 -4.96 8.52
N ASP A 108 -6.35 -4.80 9.84
CA ASP A 108 -7.56 -5.24 10.50
C ASP A 108 -8.74 -4.41 9.96
N ARG A 109 -9.97 -4.77 10.35
CA ARG A 109 -11.21 -4.09 9.90
C ARG A 109 -11.25 -2.58 10.17
N ASN A 110 -10.22 -2.03 10.81
CA ASN A 110 -10.08 -0.63 11.10
C ASN A 110 -8.92 -0.02 10.30
N MET A 111 -9.24 0.90 9.41
CA MET A 111 -8.24 1.52 8.53
C MET A 111 -7.19 2.37 9.27
N TYR A 112 -7.41 2.71 10.54
CA TYR A 112 -6.45 3.46 11.36
C TYR A 112 -5.12 2.74 11.60
N ASP A 113 -5.06 1.42 11.37
CA ASP A 113 -3.85 0.62 11.46
C ASP A 113 -2.93 0.76 10.25
N LEU A 114 -3.34 1.53 9.23
CA LEU A 114 -2.51 1.85 8.07
C LEU A 114 -1.21 2.54 8.54
N PRO A 115 -0.03 1.89 8.45
CA PRO A 115 1.24 2.50 8.86
C PRO A 115 1.55 3.73 8.00
N LYS A 116 2.37 4.65 8.50
CA LYS A 116 2.87 5.76 7.65
C LYS A 116 3.75 5.22 6.51
N ALA A 117 3.70 5.85 5.35
CA ALA A 117 4.50 5.47 4.19
C ALA A 117 6.01 5.44 4.50
N THR A 118 6.51 6.42 5.24
CA THR A 118 7.90 6.48 5.72
C THR A 118 8.27 5.32 6.64
N ARG A 119 7.33 4.84 7.47
CA ARG A 119 7.56 3.66 8.32
C ARG A 119 7.65 2.39 7.48
N VAL A 120 6.84 2.28 6.43
CA VAL A 120 6.91 1.15 5.50
C VAL A 120 8.24 1.15 4.75
N HIS A 121 8.69 2.31 4.25
CA HIS A 121 10.01 2.45 3.62
C HIS A 121 11.13 2.00 4.57
N GLN A 122 11.12 2.43 5.84
CA GLN A 122 12.11 2.00 6.83
C GLN A 122 12.12 0.47 7.01
N ILE A 123 10.95 -0.18 7.08
CA ILE A 123 10.86 -1.64 7.19
C ILE A 123 11.52 -2.32 5.99
N LEU A 124 11.31 -1.79 4.77
CA LEU A 124 11.93 -2.32 3.56
C LEU A 124 13.46 -2.11 3.56
N CYS A 125 13.94 -0.96 4.06
CA CYS A 125 15.37 -0.71 4.23
C CYS A 125 16.01 -1.71 5.21
N ASP A 126 15.37 -1.95 6.35
CA ASP A 126 15.84 -2.91 7.36
C ASP A 126 15.91 -4.33 6.74
N GLU A 127 14.90 -4.73 5.96
CA GLU A 127 14.91 -6.01 5.25
C GLU A 127 16.00 -6.09 4.18
N ARG A 128 16.29 -4.99 3.47
CA ARG A 128 17.37 -4.90 2.49
C ARG A 128 18.73 -5.15 3.15
N GLN A 129 19.00 -4.46 4.25
CA GLN A 129 20.24 -4.63 5.02
C GLN A 129 20.42 -6.07 5.51
N LEU A 130 19.35 -6.70 6.01
CA LEU A 130 19.38 -8.10 6.46
C LEU A 130 19.67 -9.08 5.31
N ARG A 131 19.12 -8.85 4.11
CA ARG A 131 19.42 -9.68 2.93
C ARG A 131 20.89 -9.56 2.55
N THR A 132 21.42 -8.35 2.44
CA THR A 132 22.83 -8.11 2.13
C THR A 132 23.76 -8.76 3.17
N ALA A 133 23.46 -8.62 4.47
CA ALA A 133 24.24 -9.25 5.53
C ALA A 133 24.26 -10.78 5.43
N ARG A 134 23.11 -11.40 5.11
CA ARG A 134 23.01 -12.86 4.92
C ARG A 134 23.80 -13.33 3.70
N GLU A 135 23.80 -12.58 2.61
CA GLU A 135 24.58 -12.89 1.40
C GLU A 135 26.07 -12.87 1.69
N ILE A 136 26.57 -11.85 2.41
CA ILE A 136 27.98 -11.75 2.84
C ILE A 136 28.37 -12.97 3.70
N ILE A 137 27.58 -13.29 4.73
CA ILE A 137 27.85 -14.44 5.62
C ILE A 137 27.86 -15.78 4.86
N ASN A 138 27.02 -15.91 3.83
CA ASN A 138 26.94 -17.15 3.06
C ASN A 138 28.03 -17.28 2.00
N HIS A 139 28.61 -16.18 1.52
CA HIS A 139 29.69 -16.17 0.55
C HIS A 139 31.11 -16.08 1.15
N GLU A 140 31.25 -15.74 2.44
CA GLU A 140 32.53 -15.79 3.18
C GLU A 140 32.54 -16.89 4.27
N PRO A 141 33.01 -18.12 3.97
CA PRO A 141 33.00 -19.24 4.92
C PRO A 141 33.85 -18.98 6.19
N GLU A 142 34.82 -18.05 6.14
CA GLU A 142 35.63 -17.66 7.29
C GLU A 142 34.84 -16.91 8.37
N MET A 143 33.79 -16.16 8.00
CA MET A 143 32.92 -15.42 8.92
C MET A 143 32.00 -16.37 9.72
N LYS A 144 31.53 -17.47 9.10
CA LYS A 144 30.72 -18.51 9.78
C LYS A 144 31.45 -19.15 10.96
N ASN A 145 32.78 -19.28 10.89
CA ASN A 145 33.58 -19.86 11.97
C ASN A 145 33.85 -18.88 13.13
N ARG A 146 33.78 -17.56 12.90
CA ARG A 146 33.97 -16.52 13.93
C ARG A 146 32.70 -16.23 14.73
N LEU A 147 31.52 -16.54 14.16
CA LEU A 147 30.21 -16.30 14.78
C LEU A 147 29.58 -17.57 15.37
N LYS A 148 30.39 -18.58 15.74
CA LYS A 148 29.87 -19.78 16.43
C LYS A 148 29.20 -19.39 17.75
N ILE A 149 27.87 -19.29 17.70
CA ILE A 149 26.92 -19.51 18.80
C ILE A 149 26.66 -21.01 18.85
#